data_AF-A0A9W8MKU8-F1
#
_entry.id   AF-A0A9W8MKU8-F1
#
_cell.length_a   1.000
_cell.length_b   1.000
_cell.length_c   1.000
_cell.angle_alpha   90.00
_cell.angle_beta   90.00
_cell.angle_gamma   90.00
#
_symmetry.space_group_name_H-M   'P 1'
#
loop_
_entity.id
_entity.type
_entity.pdbx_description
1 polymer ?
#
loop_
_entity_poly.entity_id
_entity_poly.type
_entity_poly.pdbx_seq_one_letter_code
_entity_poly.pdbx_strand_id
1 'polypeptide(L)'
;MKTVLGSRRVVRFLVPIATLILIFWLLPLPSYLEEKENNDSGTFDDYVKPTEPKSVAPTSSKVITEVVAEKPTPSPTPLGKHKYRPDGLLEVDFDGPHPIYELIAAAEERWKKKVDRASKTLEEAVEEYKRRYKRAPPKGFDLWWQYVIEHKVQLPDEYDQIHHDLEPFWGVAPADLLKTQEELEKKKDSYTLGKNEKGEIAVLAWAFEDGRYDQYIRSSESVIALLREIEAWLPPFRATFSPHDGPNRMSDYAIKSAVLEAAASQTYLERKALPKIAGNGWMYSCPPDSPARQHPVDLKKPPALQDKKTFIYDHVKSMDPCQHTNHFLIHGQLLGLRTGPTPQAYMVPEFSHCSTTMHHNIRMPTPYGFVEEVLPRSDDPPFDEKVDDRLLWRGRNTGIFHGRDTLWQNAHRDYFVRLANEIEGTVDILSANVSQAERVGSPRRFRKSRINPATMDVAFAQEPIMCAPEVCDILESMYQFMPFQSGKESGKYKYVIDVDGNGWSGRFKKLMTTNSLIFKSTIYPEWYHDRVEPWVHYVPVQMDLSDLHDALVFFRGDGNGDGAHEDLGAKIAAASREWSRTFWRREDLVAYFFRLMLEFSRLMSLDREAMSFTLPEEGD
;
A
#
# COMPACT_ATOMS: atom_id res chain seq x y z
N MET A 1 52.59 24.66 41.76
CA MET A 1 52.77 24.97 43.20
C MET A 1 51.43 24.78 43.91
N LYS A 2 51.41 24.17 45.12
CA LYS A 2 50.25 23.97 46.03
C LYS A 2 49.07 23.14 45.44
N THR A 3 48.79 21.89 45.85
CA THR A 3 48.29 21.32 47.15
C THR A 3 46.81 21.66 47.44
N VAL A 4 45.95 20.77 47.97
CA VAL A 4 46.19 19.50 48.70
C VAL A 4 45.05 18.45 48.55
N LEU A 5 45.21 17.27 49.18
CA LEU A 5 44.41 16.03 49.09
C LEU A 5 42.94 16.11 49.56
N GLY A 6 42.12 15.15 49.09
CA GLY A 6 40.89 14.70 49.75
C GLY A 6 40.50 13.26 49.32
N SER A 7 40.29 12.34 50.26
CA SER A 7 40.03 10.90 49.97
C SER A 7 39.03 10.30 50.96
N ARG A 8 38.16 9.38 50.50
CA ARG A 8 37.84 8.12 51.22
C ARG A 8 37.00 7.12 50.43
N ARG A 9 37.04 5.86 50.91
CA ARG A 9 36.27 4.69 50.45
C ARG A 9 34.84 4.70 51.01
N VAL A 10 33.92 3.99 50.36
CA VAL A 10 32.67 3.49 50.96
C VAL A 10 32.82 1.97 51.21
N VAL A 11 32.11 1.45 52.22
CA VAL A 11 32.30 0.10 52.79
C VAL A 11 31.01 -0.73 52.70
N ARG A 12 31.14 -2.05 52.46
CA ARG A 12 30.03 -3.02 52.55
C ARG A 12 29.72 -3.38 54.01
N PHE A 13 28.43 -3.55 54.34
CA PHE A 13 27.99 -4.40 55.46
C PHE A 13 26.68 -5.14 55.10
N LEU A 14 26.28 -6.09 55.95
CA LEU A 14 25.29 -7.14 55.67
C LEU A 14 24.32 -7.32 56.85
N VAL A 15 23.00 -7.47 56.57
CA VAL A 15 22.06 -8.37 57.32
C VAL A 15 21.78 -7.91 58.79
N PRO A 16 20.80 -8.41 59.61
CA PRO A 16 19.73 -9.43 59.45
C PRO A 16 18.25 -9.05 59.82
N ILE A 17 17.33 -9.94 59.40
CA ILE A 17 16.14 -10.53 60.12
C ILE A 17 14.95 -9.65 60.59
N ALA A 18 13.78 -10.28 60.52
CA ALA A 18 12.41 -9.77 60.71
C ALA A 18 11.87 -9.76 62.16
N THR A 19 10.67 -9.18 62.30
CA THR A 19 9.71 -9.42 63.41
C THR A 19 8.30 -9.66 62.85
N LEU A 20 7.33 -10.03 63.70
CA LEU A 20 6.04 -10.68 63.37
C LEU A 20 4.86 -10.04 64.13
N ILE A 21 3.60 -10.42 63.77
CA ILE A 21 2.38 -10.39 64.65
C ILE A 21 1.89 -8.96 65.00
N LEU A 22 0.61 -8.53 65.06
CA LEU A 22 -0.80 -9.03 65.00
C LEU A 22 -1.68 -7.79 64.58
N ILE A 23 -3.01 -7.74 64.35
CA ILE A 23 -4.22 -8.61 64.38
C ILE A 23 -5.11 -8.20 63.17
N PHE A 24 -5.90 -9.10 62.55
CA PHE A 24 -7.39 -9.06 62.52
C PHE A 24 -8.01 -10.13 61.60
N TRP A 25 -8.74 -11.07 62.21
CA TRP A 25 -9.80 -11.84 61.57
C TRP A 25 -11.12 -11.06 61.68
N LEU A 26 -11.92 -10.99 60.62
CA LEU A 26 -13.39 -10.97 60.73
C LEU A 26 -14.01 -11.61 59.48
N LEU A 27 -14.50 -12.83 59.65
CA LEU A 27 -15.38 -13.57 58.74
C LEU A 27 -16.82 -13.00 58.81
N PRO A 28 -17.76 -13.33 57.89
CA PRO A 28 -17.85 -14.62 57.18
C PRO A 28 -18.17 -14.63 55.68
N LEU A 29 -17.74 -15.72 55.05
CA LEU A 29 -18.37 -16.31 53.87
C LEU A 29 -19.69 -16.99 54.28
N PRO A 30 -20.80 -16.80 53.55
CA PRO A 30 -21.95 -17.69 53.64
C PRO A 30 -21.76 -18.89 52.71
N SER A 31 -21.99 -20.08 53.25
CA SER A 31 -22.28 -21.28 52.45
C SER A 31 -23.70 -21.70 52.79
N TYR A 32 -24.53 -22.00 51.78
CA TYR A 32 -25.27 -23.26 51.72
C TYR A 32 -25.91 -23.49 50.33
N LEU A 33 -26.37 -24.72 50.15
CA LEU A 33 -27.15 -25.19 49.00
C LEU A 33 -28.61 -24.73 49.12
N GLU A 34 -29.30 -24.57 47.99
CA GLU A 34 -30.68 -25.02 47.89
C GLU A 34 -30.95 -25.50 46.45
N GLU A 35 -31.35 -26.76 46.30
CA GLU A 35 -31.83 -27.30 45.03
C GLU A 35 -33.26 -26.80 44.76
N LYS A 36 -33.63 -26.66 43.49
CA LYS A 36 -35.04 -26.73 43.11
C LYS A 36 -35.25 -27.81 42.08
N GLU A 37 -35.85 -28.90 42.55
CA GLU A 37 -36.61 -29.81 41.72
C GLU A 37 -37.61 -29.01 40.86
N ASN A 38 -37.72 -29.39 39.60
CA ASN A 38 -38.97 -29.26 38.87
C ASN A 38 -39.19 -30.60 38.17
N ASN A 39 -40.22 -31.32 38.61
CA ASN A 39 -40.59 -32.59 38.00
C ASN A 39 -41.09 -32.35 36.57
N ASP A 40 -40.51 -33.04 35.59
CA ASP A 40 -41.25 -33.44 34.40
C ASP A 40 -40.87 -34.88 34.03
N SER A 41 -41.79 -35.81 34.27
CA SER A 41 -41.57 -37.25 34.19
C SER A 41 -42.13 -37.84 32.90
N GLY A 42 -41.57 -37.43 31.76
CA GLY A 42 -41.84 -38.02 30.44
C GLY A 42 -40.85 -39.14 30.09
N THR A 43 -41.33 -40.38 29.97
CA THR A 43 -40.48 -41.55 29.69
C THR A 43 -40.17 -41.73 28.20
N PHE A 44 -38.95 -42.20 27.92
CA PHE A 44 -38.46 -42.51 26.58
C PHE A 44 -38.91 -43.92 26.18
N ASP A 45 -40.16 -44.07 25.71
CA ASP A 45 -40.62 -45.25 24.96
C ASP A 45 -42.03 -45.03 24.35
N ASP A 46 -42.10 -44.62 23.07
CA ASP A 46 -43.12 -45.09 22.11
C ASP A 46 -42.81 -44.62 20.67
N TYR A 47 -43.42 -45.26 19.67
CA TYR A 47 -43.36 -45.00 18.20
C TYR A 47 -42.46 -45.86 17.28
N VAL A 48 -42.37 -47.19 17.51
CA VAL A 48 -42.14 -48.15 16.40
C VAL A 48 -43.00 -49.40 16.53
N LYS A 49 -44.05 -49.54 15.70
CA LYS A 49 -44.47 -50.84 15.15
C LYS A 49 -44.97 -50.71 13.70
N PRO A 50 -44.76 -51.72 12.84
CA PRO A 50 -44.98 -51.60 11.39
C PRO A 50 -46.34 -52.15 10.94
N THR A 51 -46.73 -51.83 9.70
CA THR A 51 -47.78 -52.55 8.96
C THR A 51 -47.23 -53.08 7.65
N GLU A 52 -47.37 -54.38 7.44
CA GLU A 52 -46.92 -55.12 6.25
C GLU A 52 -48.06 -55.34 5.23
N PRO A 53 -47.78 -55.82 4.00
CA PRO A 53 -48.50 -55.38 2.80
C PRO A 53 -49.77 -56.18 2.46
N LYS A 54 -50.54 -55.65 1.51
CA LYS A 54 -51.51 -56.41 0.70
C LYS A 54 -51.27 -56.20 -0.79
N SER A 55 -51.61 -57.21 -1.57
CA SER A 55 -51.10 -57.46 -2.91
C SER A 55 -51.90 -56.84 -4.06
N VAL A 56 -51.25 -56.76 -5.22
CA VAL A 56 -51.73 -56.17 -6.48
C VAL A 56 -52.78 -57.04 -7.19
N ALA A 57 -53.75 -56.38 -7.84
CA ALA A 57 -54.38 -56.85 -9.09
C ALA A 57 -54.58 -55.64 -10.04
N PRO A 58 -54.40 -55.77 -11.37
CA PRO A 58 -54.25 -54.62 -12.26
C PRO A 58 -55.53 -54.23 -13.03
N THR A 59 -55.62 -52.96 -13.44
CA THR A 59 -56.53 -52.50 -14.51
C THR A 59 -55.80 -51.52 -15.43
N SER A 60 -56.02 -51.61 -16.74
CA SER A 60 -55.27 -50.86 -17.76
C SER A 60 -55.91 -49.51 -18.12
N SER A 61 -55.10 -48.44 -18.11
CA SER A 61 -55.40 -47.15 -18.75
C SER A 61 -54.25 -46.77 -19.68
N LYS A 62 -54.56 -46.22 -20.86
CA LYS A 62 -53.55 -45.92 -21.90
C LYS A 62 -52.75 -44.67 -21.57
N VAL A 63 -51.48 -44.68 -21.95
CA VAL A 63 -50.63 -43.49 -22.01
C VAL A 63 -51.23 -42.48 -23.00
N ILE A 64 -51.40 -41.24 -22.56
CA ILE A 64 -51.52 -40.08 -23.43
C ILE A 64 -50.28 -39.23 -23.16
N THR A 65 -49.34 -39.22 -24.10
CA THR A 65 -48.12 -38.42 -24.01
C THR A 65 -48.43 -37.00 -24.46
N GLU A 66 -48.94 -36.15 -23.56
CA GLU A 66 -48.92 -34.71 -23.81
C GLU A 66 -47.46 -34.25 -23.84
N VAL A 67 -46.95 -34.00 -25.04
CA VAL A 67 -45.67 -33.32 -25.23
C VAL A 67 -45.88 -31.86 -24.86
N VAL A 68 -45.69 -31.56 -23.57
CA VAL A 68 -45.53 -30.18 -23.10
C VAL A 68 -44.29 -29.63 -23.77
N ALA A 69 -44.49 -28.84 -24.83
CA ALA A 69 -43.40 -28.13 -25.47
C ALA A 69 -42.74 -27.22 -24.43
N GLU A 70 -41.43 -27.38 -24.22
CA GLU A 70 -40.67 -26.44 -23.40
C GLU A 70 -40.90 -25.04 -23.96
N LYS A 71 -41.34 -24.12 -23.10
CA LYS A 71 -41.32 -22.69 -23.46
C LYS A 71 -39.85 -22.37 -23.77
N PRO A 72 -39.54 -21.76 -24.93
CA PRO A 72 -38.16 -21.42 -25.24
C PRO A 72 -37.61 -20.57 -24.10
N THR A 73 -36.51 -21.01 -23.50
CA THR A 73 -35.81 -20.28 -22.44
C THR A 73 -35.58 -18.86 -22.96
N PRO A 74 -36.05 -17.81 -22.27
CA PRO A 74 -35.88 -16.46 -22.77
C PRO A 74 -34.38 -16.22 -22.94
N SER A 75 -33.95 -15.87 -24.16
CA SER A 75 -32.55 -15.59 -24.45
C SER A 75 -32.03 -14.59 -23.42
N PRO A 76 -30.93 -14.88 -22.71
CA PRO A 76 -30.56 -14.13 -21.52
C PRO A 76 -30.41 -12.66 -21.88
N THR A 77 -31.26 -11.82 -21.28
CA THR A 77 -31.25 -10.37 -21.51
C THR A 77 -29.83 -9.87 -21.24
N PRO A 78 -29.17 -9.25 -22.23
CA PRO A 78 -27.78 -8.83 -22.09
C PRO A 78 -27.56 -8.08 -20.78
N LEU A 79 -26.52 -8.48 -20.04
CA LEU A 79 -26.15 -7.82 -18.80
C LEU A 79 -25.80 -6.34 -19.06
N GLY A 80 -26.07 -5.52 -18.06
CA GLY A 80 -25.62 -4.14 -17.98
C GLY A 80 -24.09 -4.02 -18.05
N LYS A 81 -23.60 -2.79 -18.18
CA LYS A 81 -22.17 -2.51 -18.36
C LYS A 81 -21.71 -1.45 -17.38
N HIS A 82 -20.68 -1.81 -16.61
CA HIS A 82 -20.06 -0.91 -15.66
C HIS A 82 -19.40 0.28 -16.35
N LYS A 83 -19.34 1.41 -15.65
CA LYS A 83 -18.90 2.69 -16.19
C LYS A 83 -17.53 3.05 -15.63
N TYR A 84 -16.51 2.88 -16.46
CA TYR A 84 -15.14 3.31 -16.18
C TYR A 84 -15.05 4.85 -16.19
N ARG A 85 -14.67 5.44 -15.05
CA ARG A 85 -14.48 6.89 -14.85
C ARG A 85 -13.02 7.28 -15.17
N PRO A 86 -12.75 8.54 -15.57
CA PRO A 86 -11.38 8.99 -15.88
C PRO A 86 -10.46 9.07 -14.64
N ASP A 87 -11.03 9.01 -13.43
CA ASP A 87 -10.36 9.10 -12.13
C ASP A 87 -9.87 7.75 -11.56
N GLY A 88 -10.00 6.66 -12.32
CA GLY A 88 -9.56 5.32 -11.94
C GLY A 88 -10.61 4.43 -11.27
N LEU A 89 -11.84 4.94 -11.08
CA LEU A 89 -12.95 4.18 -10.50
C LEU A 89 -13.88 3.58 -11.56
N LEU A 90 -14.32 2.34 -11.34
CA LEU A 90 -15.39 1.66 -12.04
C LEU A 90 -16.68 1.91 -11.24
N GLU A 91 -17.65 2.62 -11.82
CA GLU A 91 -19.00 2.83 -11.27
C GLU A 91 -19.89 1.63 -11.64
N VAL A 92 -20.47 0.96 -10.64
CA VAL A 92 -21.19 -0.31 -10.81
C VAL A 92 -22.55 -0.09 -11.48
N ASP A 93 -22.87 -1.00 -12.39
CA ASP A 93 -24.20 -1.16 -12.98
C ASP A 93 -24.85 -2.39 -12.33
N PHE A 94 -25.98 -2.20 -11.63
CA PHE A 94 -26.67 -3.27 -10.90
C PHE A 94 -27.37 -4.28 -11.83
N ASP A 95 -27.60 -3.95 -13.10
CA ASP A 95 -28.04 -4.90 -14.12
C ASP A 95 -26.86 -5.62 -14.80
N GLY A 96 -25.61 -5.23 -14.48
CA GLY A 96 -24.37 -5.91 -14.89
C GLY A 96 -23.98 -7.08 -13.98
N PRO A 97 -22.87 -7.77 -14.29
CA PRO A 97 -22.29 -8.83 -13.43
C PRO A 97 -21.72 -8.26 -12.13
N HIS A 98 -21.14 -9.11 -11.26
CA HIS A 98 -20.33 -8.60 -10.15
C HIS A 98 -19.01 -8.03 -10.72
N PRO A 99 -18.63 -6.76 -10.42
CA PRO A 99 -17.56 -6.05 -11.12
C PRO A 99 -16.18 -6.67 -10.96
N ILE A 100 -15.93 -7.37 -9.85
CA ILE A 100 -14.64 -8.01 -9.58
C ILE A 100 -14.30 -9.09 -10.63
N TYR A 101 -15.28 -9.76 -11.24
CA TYR A 101 -15.03 -10.67 -12.37
C TYR A 101 -14.42 -9.95 -13.58
N GLU A 102 -14.95 -8.78 -13.94
CA GLU A 102 -14.43 -7.96 -15.06
C GLU A 102 -13.05 -7.37 -14.71
N LEU A 103 -12.87 -6.91 -13.48
CA LEU A 103 -11.60 -6.35 -12.98
C LEU A 103 -10.46 -7.39 -12.99
N ILE A 104 -10.70 -8.60 -12.49
CA ILE A 104 -9.74 -9.71 -12.53
C ILE A 104 -9.41 -10.09 -13.97
N ALA A 105 -10.44 -10.37 -14.80
CA ALA A 105 -10.21 -10.80 -16.19
C ALA A 105 -9.47 -9.74 -17.03
N ALA A 106 -9.81 -8.46 -16.87
CA ALA A 106 -9.12 -7.36 -17.54
C ALA A 106 -7.68 -7.19 -17.03
N ALA A 107 -7.41 -7.46 -15.74
CA ALA A 107 -6.07 -7.37 -15.17
C ALA A 107 -5.17 -8.53 -15.59
N GLU A 108 -5.69 -9.76 -15.65
CA GLU A 108 -4.95 -10.93 -16.14
C GLU A 108 -4.52 -10.75 -17.62
N GLU A 109 -5.40 -10.22 -18.47
CA GLU A 109 -5.09 -9.93 -19.87
C GLU A 109 -4.09 -8.77 -20.03
N ARG A 110 -4.12 -7.75 -19.14
CA ARG A 110 -3.07 -6.70 -19.09
C ARG A 110 -1.73 -7.26 -18.63
N TRP A 111 -1.73 -8.08 -17.58
CA TRP A 111 -0.53 -8.70 -17.03
C TRP A 111 0.13 -9.62 -18.06
N LYS A 112 -0.64 -10.49 -18.70
CA LYS A 112 -0.17 -11.34 -19.78
C LYS A 112 0.48 -10.52 -20.90
N LYS A 113 -0.18 -9.46 -21.39
CA LYS A 113 0.40 -8.55 -22.40
C LYS A 113 1.66 -7.83 -21.93
N LYS A 114 1.79 -7.53 -20.63
CA LYS A 114 2.98 -6.91 -20.03
C LYS A 114 4.17 -7.88 -20.01
N VAL A 115 3.92 -9.17 -19.77
CA VAL A 115 4.95 -10.23 -19.80
C VAL A 115 5.30 -10.63 -21.24
N ASP A 116 4.30 -10.87 -22.10
CA ASP A 116 4.50 -11.31 -23.49
C ASP A 116 5.31 -10.29 -24.34
N ARG A 117 5.20 -8.98 -24.01
CA ARG A 117 5.88 -7.88 -24.73
C ARG A 117 7.32 -7.62 -24.30
N ALA A 118 7.81 -8.26 -23.24
CA ALA A 118 9.12 -7.95 -22.65
C ALA A 118 10.28 -8.19 -23.64
N SER A 119 11.19 -7.22 -23.72
CA SER A 119 12.40 -7.28 -24.56
C SER A 119 13.28 -8.46 -24.17
N LYS A 120 13.90 -9.11 -25.17
CA LYS A 120 14.76 -10.30 -25.02
C LYS A 120 16.19 -10.06 -25.50
N THR A 121 16.41 -8.98 -26.23
CA THR A 121 17.69 -8.50 -26.77
C THR A 121 17.97 -7.06 -26.32
N LEU A 122 19.24 -6.66 -26.38
CA LEU A 122 19.65 -5.29 -26.05
C LEU A 122 19.03 -4.30 -27.05
N GLU A 123 18.91 -4.73 -28.30
CA GLU A 123 18.39 -3.99 -29.44
C GLU A 123 16.91 -3.69 -29.26
N GLU A 124 16.09 -4.72 -28.96
CA GLU A 124 14.67 -4.55 -28.59
C GLU A 124 14.50 -3.60 -27.40
N ALA A 125 15.32 -3.75 -26.35
CA ALA A 125 15.25 -2.89 -25.17
C ALA A 125 15.61 -1.43 -25.47
N VAL A 126 16.56 -1.18 -26.37
CA VAL A 126 16.92 0.16 -26.86
C VAL A 126 15.79 0.75 -27.72
N GLU A 127 15.13 -0.05 -28.57
CA GLU A 127 13.99 0.39 -29.37
C GLU A 127 12.76 0.70 -28.51
N GLU A 128 12.40 -0.20 -27.58
CA GLU A 128 11.28 -0.03 -26.65
C GLU A 128 11.50 1.18 -25.74
N TYR A 129 12.73 1.38 -25.25
CA TYR A 129 13.12 2.59 -24.51
C TYR A 129 12.87 3.86 -25.34
N LYS A 130 13.36 3.91 -26.59
CA LYS A 130 13.16 5.06 -27.49
C LYS A 130 11.66 5.26 -27.79
N ARG A 131 10.90 4.17 -27.97
CA ARG A 131 9.46 4.19 -28.24
C ARG A 131 8.68 4.75 -27.05
N ARG A 132 9.05 4.41 -25.81
CA ARG A 132 8.44 4.98 -24.60
C ARG A 132 8.86 6.43 -24.38
N TYR A 133 10.15 6.66 -24.09
CA TYR A 133 10.63 7.90 -23.46
C TYR A 133 11.12 8.97 -24.43
N LYS A 134 11.09 8.72 -25.74
CA LYS A 134 11.43 9.67 -26.83
C LYS A 134 12.85 10.24 -26.76
N ARG A 135 13.78 9.47 -26.17
CA ARG A 135 15.22 9.78 -26.06
C ARG A 135 16.05 8.51 -26.22
N ALA A 136 17.34 8.63 -26.46
CA ALA A 136 18.27 7.50 -26.36
C ALA A 136 18.40 7.04 -24.89
N PRO A 137 18.77 5.79 -24.59
CA PRO A 137 19.04 5.36 -23.22
C PRO A 137 20.27 6.06 -22.62
N PRO A 138 20.51 5.99 -21.29
CA PRO A 138 21.71 6.53 -20.68
C PRO A 138 22.93 5.62 -20.95
N LYS A 139 24.12 6.21 -21.03
CA LYS A 139 25.40 5.50 -21.15
C LYS A 139 25.58 4.47 -20.02
N GLY A 140 25.96 3.24 -20.36
CA GLY A 140 25.97 2.10 -19.42
C GLY A 140 24.68 1.27 -19.43
N PHE A 141 23.71 1.57 -20.30
CA PHE A 141 22.51 0.74 -20.49
C PHE A 141 22.84 -0.70 -20.93
N ASP A 142 23.92 -0.88 -21.69
CA ASP A 142 24.52 -2.18 -22.01
C ASP A 142 24.99 -2.96 -20.77
N LEU A 143 25.66 -2.29 -19.83
CA LEU A 143 26.12 -2.90 -18.56
C LEU A 143 24.93 -3.23 -17.64
N TRP A 144 23.92 -2.35 -17.61
CA TRP A 144 22.65 -2.61 -16.93
C TRP A 144 21.90 -3.79 -17.54
N TRP A 145 21.90 -3.92 -18.87
CA TRP A 145 21.28 -5.05 -19.58
C TRP A 145 22.01 -6.37 -19.31
N GLN A 146 23.35 -6.37 -19.26
CA GLN A 146 24.14 -7.54 -18.84
C GLN A 146 23.74 -7.99 -17.43
N TYR A 147 23.65 -7.07 -16.46
CA TYR A 147 23.19 -7.37 -15.10
C TYR A 147 21.75 -7.95 -15.09
N VAL A 148 20.84 -7.36 -15.86
CA VAL A 148 19.44 -7.83 -16.01
C VAL A 148 19.39 -9.28 -16.51
N ILE A 149 20.20 -9.64 -17.50
CA ILE A 149 20.25 -10.99 -18.07
C ILE A 149 20.91 -11.98 -17.10
N GLU A 150 22.05 -11.63 -16.50
CA GLU A 150 22.78 -12.49 -15.54
C GLU A 150 21.91 -12.83 -14.32
N HIS A 151 21.28 -11.81 -13.72
CA HIS A 151 20.41 -11.96 -12.54
C HIS A 151 18.95 -12.29 -12.87
N LYS A 152 18.61 -12.50 -14.15
CA LYS A 152 17.27 -12.86 -14.65
C LYS A 152 16.18 -11.92 -14.16
N VAL A 153 16.45 -10.61 -14.19
CA VAL A 153 15.51 -9.55 -13.80
C VAL A 153 14.35 -9.54 -14.79
N GLN A 154 13.13 -9.70 -14.25
CA GLN A 154 11.92 -9.75 -15.05
C GLN A 154 11.50 -8.33 -15.48
N LEU A 155 10.72 -8.23 -16.57
CA LEU A 155 10.19 -6.95 -17.09
C LEU A 155 11.27 -5.85 -17.25
N PRO A 156 12.23 -6.01 -18.19
CA PRO A 156 13.32 -5.05 -18.36
C PRO A 156 12.85 -3.68 -18.88
N ASP A 157 11.68 -3.61 -19.50
CA ASP A 157 11.14 -2.37 -20.07
C ASP A 157 10.28 -1.56 -19.09
N GLU A 158 9.77 -2.22 -18.04
CA GLU A 158 8.83 -1.64 -17.08
C GLU A 158 9.62 -0.90 -15.97
N TYR A 159 10.10 0.29 -16.35
CA TYR A 159 10.74 1.30 -15.49
C TYR A 159 10.14 2.69 -15.73
N ASP A 160 8.88 2.74 -16.17
CA ASP A 160 8.15 3.99 -16.44
C ASP A 160 8.13 4.90 -15.21
N GLN A 161 8.16 4.32 -14.01
CA GLN A 161 8.23 5.09 -12.77
C GLN A 161 9.53 5.89 -12.60
N ILE A 162 10.68 5.43 -13.12
CA ILE A 162 11.92 6.22 -13.12
C ILE A 162 11.76 7.45 -14.02
N HIS A 163 11.20 7.25 -15.22
CA HIS A 163 10.96 8.33 -16.17
C HIS A 163 10.00 9.39 -15.59
N HIS A 164 8.85 8.99 -15.05
CA HIS A 164 7.87 9.93 -14.48
C HIS A 164 8.41 10.79 -13.32
N ASP A 165 9.38 10.28 -12.55
CA ASP A 165 10.02 11.04 -11.47
C ASP A 165 11.07 12.02 -11.99
N LEU A 166 11.85 11.60 -12.99
CA LEU A 166 12.95 12.40 -13.53
C LEU A 166 12.50 13.43 -14.58
N GLU A 167 11.33 13.26 -15.21
CA GLU A 167 10.87 14.12 -16.30
C GLU A 167 10.74 15.61 -15.96
N PRO A 168 10.19 16.03 -14.80
CA PRO A 168 10.13 17.45 -14.44
C PRO A 168 11.51 18.11 -14.34
N PHE A 169 12.58 17.33 -14.15
CA PHE A 169 13.94 17.84 -14.07
C PHE A 169 14.62 17.95 -15.44
N TRP A 170 14.20 17.17 -16.44
CA TRP A 170 14.74 17.28 -17.81
C TRP A 170 14.50 18.68 -18.39
N GLY A 171 13.34 19.27 -18.10
CA GLY A 171 13.00 20.64 -18.45
C GLY A 171 13.63 21.73 -17.58
N VAL A 172 14.59 21.41 -16.71
CA VAL A 172 15.39 22.39 -15.94
C VAL A 172 16.83 22.39 -16.44
N ALA A 173 17.40 23.59 -16.56
CA ALA A 173 18.77 23.81 -16.98
C ALA A 173 19.77 23.01 -16.10
N PRO A 174 20.68 22.21 -16.66
CA PRO A 174 21.62 21.40 -15.88
C PRO A 174 22.42 22.18 -14.82
N ALA A 175 22.85 23.41 -15.14
CA ALA A 175 23.57 24.27 -14.20
C ALA A 175 22.73 24.69 -13.00
N ASP A 176 21.41 24.91 -13.17
CA ASP A 176 20.49 25.21 -12.07
C ASP A 176 20.16 23.97 -11.23
N LEU A 177 20.13 22.78 -11.84
CA LEU A 177 20.01 21.51 -11.10
C LEU A 177 21.24 21.27 -10.22
N LEU A 178 22.46 21.43 -10.76
CA LEU A 178 23.71 21.28 -10.00
C LEU A 178 23.79 22.29 -8.85
N LYS A 179 23.44 23.56 -9.10
CA LYS A 179 23.33 24.57 -8.04
C LYS A 179 22.27 24.22 -6.99
N THR A 180 21.12 23.68 -7.40
CA THR A 180 20.07 23.24 -6.48
C THR A 180 20.50 22.02 -5.67
N GLN A 181 21.29 21.10 -6.25
CA GLN A 181 21.97 20.02 -5.51
C GLN A 181 22.90 20.61 -4.44
N GLU A 182 23.77 21.57 -4.77
CA GLU A 182 24.65 22.24 -3.80
C GLU A 182 23.89 22.99 -2.68
N GLU A 183 22.73 23.57 -2.97
CA GLU A 183 21.83 24.16 -1.97
C GLU A 183 21.18 23.08 -1.09
N LEU A 184 20.84 21.94 -1.68
CA LEU A 184 20.17 20.81 -1.03
C LEU A 184 21.06 20.02 -0.07
N GLU A 185 22.37 19.88 -0.32
CA GLU A 185 23.30 19.20 0.63
C GLU A 185 23.42 19.92 1.98
N LYS A 186 22.98 21.19 2.05
CA LYS A 186 23.03 22.08 3.22
C LYS A 186 21.67 22.20 3.92
N LYS A 187 20.60 21.60 3.38
CA LYS A 187 19.25 21.66 3.93
C LYS A 187 19.13 20.75 5.15
N LYS A 188 18.56 21.26 6.25
CA LYS A 188 18.25 20.48 7.47
C LYS A 188 17.54 19.17 7.10
N ASP A 189 18.00 18.09 7.72
CA ASP A 189 17.54 16.72 7.53
C ASP A 189 17.71 16.27 6.07
N SER A 190 18.98 16.18 5.66
CA SER A 190 19.42 15.59 4.39
C SER A 190 20.78 14.91 4.51
N TYR A 191 21.04 13.93 3.63
CA TYR A 191 22.37 13.33 3.43
C TYR A 191 22.63 13.07 1.95
N THR A 192 23.88 13.19 1.51
CA THR A 192 24.31 13.03 0.11
C THR A 192 25.12 11.75 -0.04
N LEU A 193 24.72 10.88 -0.97
CA LEU A 193 25.52 9.74 -1.42
C LEU A 193 26.23 10.07 -2.73
N GLY A 194 27.41 9.49 -2.91
CA GLY A 194 28.20 9.64 -4.13
C GLY A 194 29.51 8.88 -4.05
N LYS A 195 30.31 8.99 -5.12
CA LYS A 195 31.68 8.45 -5.16
C LYS A 195 32.68 9.41 -4.52
N ASN A 196 33.56 8.90 -3.67
CA ASN A 196 34.66 9.65 -3.08
C ASN A 196 35.87 9.75 -4.04
N GLU A 197 36.96 10.38 -3.60
CA GLU A 197 38.19 10.59 -4.41
C GLU A 197 38.87 9.30 -4.90
N LYS A 198 38.56 8.14 -4.30
CA LYS A 198 39.05 6.82 -4.72
C LYS A 198 38.06 6.08 -5.64
N GLY A 199 36.86 6.62 -5.84
CA GLY A 199 35.75 5.97 -6.56
C GLY A 199 34.79 5.14 -5.69
N GLU A 200 35.05 4.99 -4.38
CA GLU A 200 34.22 4.22 -3.44
C GLU A 200 32.91 4.97 -3.14
N ILE A 201 31.77 4.28 -3.07
CA ILE A 201 30.47 4.87 -2.71
C ILE A 201 30.35 5.05 -1.19
N ALA A 202 30.09 6.29 -0.78
CA ALA A 202 30.04 6.74 0.60
C ALA A 202 29.03 7.90 0.81
N VAL A 203 28.80 8.23 2.09
CA VAL A 203 28.16 9.50 2.49
C VAL A 203 29.17 10.62 2.28
N LEU A 204 28.86 11.58 1.41
CA LEU A 204 29.76 12.69 1.05
C LEU A 204 29.43 14.02 1.76
N ALA A 205 28.19 14.18 2.21
CA ALA A 205 27.72 15.33 2.98
C ALA A 205 26.47 14.95 3.79
N TRP A 206 26.21 15.66 4.89
CA TRP A 206 24.98 15.54 5.68
C TRP A 206 24.72 16.83 6.47
N ALA A 207 23.46 17.11 6.76
CA ALA A 207 23.02 18.32 7.46
C ALA A 207 21.91 17.97 8.46
N PHE A 208 22.29 17.36 9.59
CA PHE A 208 21.38 16.91 10.66
C PHE A 208 21.52 17.79 11.90
N GLU A 209 20.52 17.76 12.77
CA GLU A 209 20.62 18.33 14.12
C GLU A 209 21.51 17.46 15.03
N ASP A 210 22.11 18.10 16.05
CA ASP A 210 22.96 17.43 17.04
C ASP A 210 22.25 16.23 17.68
N GLY A 211 22.97 15.09 17.75
CA GLY A 211 22.44 13.85 18.30
C GLY A 211 21.46 13.07 17.40
N ARG A 212 21.15 13.55 16.17
CA ARG A 212 20.25 12.83 15.23
C ARG A 212 20.96 11.93 14.21
N TYR A 213 22.29 11.94 14.15
CA TYR A 213 23.09 11.24 13.13
C TYR A 213 22.77 9.73 13.04
N ASP A 214 22.90 8.97 14.14
CA ASP A 214 22.70 7.51 14.18
C ASP A 214 21.26 7.04 13.89
N GLN A 215 20.30 7.98 13.94
CA GLN A 215 18.92 7.75 13.53
C GLN A 215 18.75 7.98 12.03
N TYR A 216 19.17 9.15 11.54
CA TYR A 216 18.90 9.60 10.17
C TYR A 216 19.82 8.97 9.12
N ILE A 217 21.05 8.57 9.48
CA ILE A 217 22.00 8.00 8.51
C ILE A 217 21.75 6.51 8.23
N ARG A 218 21.03 5.80 9.09
CA ARG A 218 20.94 4.32 9.06
C ARG A 218 20.33 3.77 7.76
N SER A 219 19.37 4.46 7.16
CA SER A 219 18.79 4.03 5.87
C SER A 219 19.81 4.06 4.73
N SER A 220 20.83 4.91 4.82
CA SER A 220 21.89 4.99 3.81
C SER A 220 22.74 3.73 3.73
N GLU A 221 22.93 3.00 4.83
CA GLU A 221 23.76 1.77 4.87
C GLU A 221 23.20 0.71 3.93
N SER A 222 21.88 0.55 3.91
CA SER A 222 21.18 -0.40 3.03
C SER A 222 21.18 0.04 1.56
N VAL A 223 21.12 1.35 1.29
CA VAL A 223 21.22 1.90 -0.06
C VAL A 223 22.64 1.75 -0.62
N ILE A 224 23.66 2.09 0.18
CA ILE A 224 25.08 1.89 -0.15
C ILE A 224 25.37 0.40 -0.39
N ALA A 225 24.79 -0.50 0.41
CA ALA A 225 24.98 -1.94 0.22
C ALA A 225 24.44 -2.45 -1.13
N LEU A 226 23.34 -1.90 -1.65
CA LEU A 226 22.82 -2.22 -2.99
C LEU A 226 23.66 -1.57 -4.10
N LEU A 227 24.02 -0.30 -3.94
CA LEU A 227 24.83 0.43 -4.93
C LEU A 227 26.26 -0.11 -5.08
N ARG A 228 26.79 -0.80 -4.06
CA ARG A 228 28.13 -1.42 -4.09
C ARG A 228 28.26 -2.59 -5.06
N GLU A 229 27.19 -3.34 -5.31
CA GLU A 229 27.19 -4.47 -6.27
C GLU A 229 27.44 -4.02 -7.72
N ILE A 230 27.15 -2.75 -8.01
CA ILE A 230 27.26 -2.11 -9.33
C ILE A 230 28.27 -0.95 -9.34
N GLU A 231 29.05 -0.79 -8.27
CA GLU A 231 29.92 0.38 -8.05
C GLU A 231 30.92 0.59 -9.19
N ALA A 232 31.48 -0.48 -9.75
CA ALA A 232 32.42 -0.39 -10.87
C ALA A 232 31.82 0.22 -12.14
N TRP A 233 30.52 0.05 -12.37
CA TRP A 233 29.83 0.48 -13.59
C TRP A 233 29.11 1.82 -13.47
N LEU A 234 28.83 2.28 -12.25
CA LEU A 234 28.19 3.58 -12.04
C LEU A 234 29.15 4.75 -12.37
N PRO A 235 28.72 5.77 -13.14
CA PRO A 235 29.46 7.01 -13.28
C PRO A 235 29.53 7.77 -11.95
N PRO A 236 30.37 8.82 -11.83
CA PRO A 236 30.31 9.74 -10.70
C PRO A 236 28.89 10.33 -10.52
N PHE A 237 28.48 10.47 -9.26
CA PHE A 237 27.19 11.07 -8.89
C PHE A 237 27.28 11.78 -7.53
N ARG A 238 26.36 12.70 -7.30
CA ARG A 238 25.99 13.25 -5.98
C ARG A 238 24.47 13.31 -5.91
N ALA A 239 23.87 12.48 -5.06
CA ALA A 239 22.43 12.36 -4.90
C ALA A 239 22.05 12.62 -3.45
N THR A 240 21.17 13.59 -3.19
CA THR A 240 20.74 13.93 -1.82
C THR A 240 19.41 13.30 -1.47
N PHE A 241 19.36 12.66 -0.31
CA PHE A 241 18.24 11.90 0.22
C PHE A 241 17.63 12.60 1.43
N SER A 242 16.31 12.49 1.58
CA SER A 242 15.63 12.78 2.84
C SER A 242 15.69 11.56 3.78
N PRO A 243 15.98 11.73 5.08
CA PRO A 243 15.95 10.65 6.07
C PRO A 243 14.56 10.38 6.66
N HIS A 244 13.50 11.02 6.13
CA HIS A 244 12.13 10.98 6.66
C HIS A 244 11.22 10.05 5.85
N ASP A 245 10.18 9.52 6.49
CA ASP A 245 9.23 8.56 5.88
C ASP A 245 8.47 9.16 4.68
N GLY A 246 7.88 10.34 4.90
CA GLY A 246 6.98 11.01 3.96
C GLY A 246 7.68 12.02 3.04
N PRO A 247 7.12 12.29 1.84
CA PRO A 247 7.66 13.30 0.93
C PRO A 247 7.51 14.71 1.49
N ASN A 248 8.39 15.61 1.03
CA ASN A 248 8.41 17.02 1.43
C ASN A 248 8.57 18.01 0.25
N ARG A 249 8.89 17.54 -0.96
CA ARG A 249 9.02 18.36 -2.17
C ARG A 249 7.69 18.53 -2.89
N MET A 250 6.79 19.27 -2.26
CA MET A 250 5.50 19.65 -2.84
C MET A 250 5.71 20.54 -4.08
N SER A 251 5.03 20.22 -5.17
CA SER A 251 5.15 20.93 -6.45
C SER A 251 4.18 22.09 -6.55
N ASP A 252 4.57 23.17 -7.22
CA ASP A 252 3.60 24.10 -7.81
C ASP A 252 3.18 23.57 -9.19
N TYR A 253 1.88 23.60 -9.48
CA TYR A 253 1.33 23.10 -10.74
C TYR A 253 1.87 23.85 -11.96
N ALA A 254 1.96 25.18 -11.91
CA ALA A 254 2.40 25.98 -13.05
C ALA A 254 3.89 25.76 -13.31
N ILE A 255 4.70 25.67 -12.25
CA ILE A 255 6.14 25.36 -12.37
C ILE A 255 6.35 23.94 -12.90
N LYS A 256 5.66 22.92 -12.34
CA LYS A 256 5.76 21.52 -12.80
C LYS A 256 5.28 21.35 -14.24
N SER A 257 4.24 22.07 -14.65
CA SER A 257 3.73 22.04 -16.03
C SER A 257 4.72 22.68 -17.01
N ALA A 258 5.27 23.86 -16.69
CA ALA A 258 6.20 24.57 -17.57
C ALA A 258 7.51 23.78 -17.83
N VAL A 259 8.02 23.06 -16.82
CA VAL A 259 9.20 22.20 -17.01
C VAL A 259 8.86 20.89 -17.75
N LEU A 260 7.66 20.33 -17.56
CA LEU A 260 7.22 19.18 -18.36
C LEU A 260 7.00 19.55 -19.84
N GLU A 261 6.47 20.75 -20.12
CA GLU A 261 6.34 21.29 -21.49
C GLU A 261 7.72 21.50 -22.14
N ALA A 262 8.69 22.05 -21.40
CA ALA A 262 10.06 22.19 -21.87
C ALA A 262 10.72 20.82 -22.15
N ALA A 263 10.58 19.86 -21.23
CA ALA A 263 11.11 18.49 -21.37
C ALA A 263 10.53 17.77 -22.60
N ALA A 264 9.20 17.82 -22.77
CA ALA A 264 8.51 17.25 -23.93
C ALA A 264 8.93 17.93 -25.26
N SER A 265 9.30 19.20 -25.20
CA SER A 265 9.84 19.97 -26.32
C SER A 265 11.35 19.77 -26.54
N GLN A 266 12.00 18.87 -25.79
CA GLN A 266 13.46 18.65 -25.79
C GLN A 266 14.29 19.92 -25.50
N THR A 267 13.77 20.78 -24.63
CA THR A 267 14.41 22.03 -24.17
C THR A 267 14.42 22.10 -22.64
N TYR A 268 14.92 23.20 -22.08
CA TYR A 268 14.92 23.44 -20.64
C TYR A 268 14.68 24.91 -20.29
N LEU A 269 14.19 25.15 -19.09
CA LEU A 269 14.05 26.48 -18.48
C LEU A 269 15.17 26.72 -17.46
N GLU A 270 15.73 27.94 -17.47
CA GLU A 270 16.53 28.43 -16.35
C GLU A 270 15.63 28.74 -15.14
N ARG A 271 16.16 28.59 -13.93
CA ARG A 271 15.47 28.87 -12.66
C ARG A 271 14.94 30.30 -12.55
N LYS A 272 15.54 31.26 -13.28
CA LYS A 272 15.09 32.66 -13.38
C LYS A 272 13.88 32.88 -14.32
N ALA A 273 13.61 31.91 -15.19
CA ALA A 273 12.53 31.95 -16.19
C ALA A 273 11.31 31.11 -15.78
N LEU A 274 11.40 30.34 -14.69
CA LEU A 274 10.28 29.58 -14.14
C LEU A 274 9.12 30.50 -13.73
N PRO A 275 7.86 30.03 -13.82
CA PRO A 275 6.71 30.72 -13.22
C PRO A 275 6.93 30.97 -11.72
N LYS A 276 6.31 32.04 -11.20
CA LYS A 276 6.17 32.20 -9.75
C LYS A 276 5.13 31.21 -9.23
N ILE A 277 5.29 30.74 -7.99
CA ILE A 277 4.28 29.92 -7.33
C ILE A 277 2.92 30.62 -7.36
N ALA A 278 1.87 29.86 -7.66
CA ALA A 278 0.51 30.38 -7.81
C ALA A 278 -0.20 30.64 -6.47
N GLY A 279 0.29 30.06 -5.37
CA GLY A 279 -0.26 30.28 -4.03
C GLY A 279 0.35 29.35 -2.97
N ASN A 280 -0.39 29.14 -1.87
CA ASN A 280 0.01 28.32 -0.72
C ASN A 280 -1.04 27.23 -0.46
N GLY A 281 -0.60 26.03 -0.07
CA GLY A 281 -1.47 24.91 0.27
C GLY A 281 -1.73 23.94 -0.88
N TRP A 282 -2.17 22.72 -0.52
CA TRP A 282 -2.17 21.53 -1.37
C TRP A 282 -2.76 21.74 -2.78
N MET A 283 -3.84 22.49 -2.89
CA MET A 283 -4.55 22.71 -4.15
C MET A 283 -3.69 23.35 -5.24
N TYR A 284 -2.61 24.05 -4.88
CA TYR A 284 -1.69 24.66 -5.84
C TYR A 284 -0.72 23.66 -6.50
N SER A 285 -0.67 22.40 -6.03
CA SER A 285 -0.10 21.29 -6.80
C SER A 285 -1.02 20.76 -7.89
N CYS A 286 -2.31 21.08 -7.85
CA CYS A 286 -3.34 20.50 -8.71
C CYS A 286 -3.65 21.36 -9.96
N PRO A 287 -4.06 20.72 -11.07
CA PRO A 287 -4.55 21.43 -12.26
C PRO A 287 -5.68 22.42 -11.93
N PRO A 288 -5.72 23.63 -12.53
CA PRO A 288 -6.73 24.63 -12.22
C PRO A 288 -8.19 24.18 -12.44
N ASP A 289 -8.39 23.25 -13.36
CA ASP A 289 -9.65 22.62 -13.74
C ASP A 289 -9.99 21.36 -12.93
N SER A 290 -9.07 20.85 -12.09
CA SER A 290 -9.29 19.63 -11.32
C SER A 290 -10.36 19.80 -10.23
N PRO A 291 -11.05 18.71 -9.82
CA PRO A 291 -12.02 18.74 -8.73
C PRO A 291 -11.54 19.46 -7.46
N ALA A 292 -10.28 19.24 -7.06
CA ALA A 292 -9.66 19.88 -5.90
C ALA A 292 -9.51 21.41 -6.01
N ARG A 293 -9.36 21.94 -7.23
CA ARG A 293 -9.25 23.39 -7.50
C ARG A 293 -10.59 24.05 -7.77
N GLN A 294 -11.53 23.34 -8.37
CA GLN A 294 -12.90 23.81 -8.61
C GLN A 294 -13.77 23.77 -7.34
N HIS A 295 -13.55 22.78 -6.47
CA HIS A 295 -14.30 22.58 -5.23
C HIS A 295 -13.35 22.42 -4.03
N PRO A 296 -12.74 23.51 -3.52
CA PRO A 296 -11.81 23.45 -2.40
C PRO A 296 -12.40 22.83 -1.14
N VAL A 297 -11.64 21.93 -0.53
CA VAL A 297 -12.03 21.14 0.64
C VAL A 297 -12.15 22.00 1.90
N ASP A 298 -13.29 21.87 2.60
CA ASP A 298 -13.53 22.48 3.92
C ASP A 298 -13.22 21.47 5.03
N LEU A 299 -12.04 21.61 5.64
CA LEU A 299 -11.55 20.75 6.73
C LEU A 299 -12.44 20.73 8.00
N LYS A 300 -13.46 21.59 8.09
CA LYS A 300 -14.43 21.60 9.19
C LYS A 300 -15.64 20.68 8.94
N LYS A 301 -15.79 20.17 7.73
CA LYS A 301 -16.88 19.24 7.35
C LYS A 301 -16.35 17.80 7.36
N PRO A 302 -17.21 16.81 7.64
CA PRO A 302 -16.86 15.41 7.43
C PRO A 302 -16.62 15.13 5.93
N PRO A 303 -15.87 14.07 5.58
CA PRO A 303 -15.79 13.57 4.21
C PRO A 303 -17.17 13.35 3.58
N ALA A 304 -17.26 13.54 2.27
CA ALA A 304 -18.47 13.17 1.54
C ALA A 304 -18.58 11.65 1.49
N LEU A 305 -19.71 11.10 1.94
CA LEU A 305 -20.01 9.67 1.78
C LEU A 305 -20.27 9.37 0.30
N GLN A 306 -19.69 8.29 -0.23
CA GLN A 306 -20.05 7.80 -1.56
C GLN A 306 -21.50 7.29 -1.54
N ASP A 307 -22.33 7.77 -2.47
CA ASP A 307 -23.70 7.33 -2.69
C ASP A 307 -23.78 6.13 -3.66
N LYS A 308 -22.70 5.90 -4.42
CA LYS A 308 -22.57 4.86 -5.43
C LYS A 308 -21.62 3.75 -5.00
N LYS A 309 -21.82 2.56 -5.56
CA LYS A 309 -20.81 1.50 -5.54
C LYS A 309 -19.76 1.78 -6.62
N THR A 310 -18.51 1.86 -6.18
CA THR A 310 -17.32 2.02 -7.02
C THR A 310 -16.27 0.98 -6.66
N PHE A 311 -15.38 0.65 -7.60
CA PHE A 311 -14.18 -0.16 -7.36
C PHE A 311 -13.00 0.43 -8.13
N ILE A 312 -11.77 0.24 -7.66
CA ILE A 312 -10.57 0.69 -8.37
C ILE A 312 -10.29 -0.21 -9.58
N TYR A 313 -10.21 0.37 -10.79
CA TYR A 313 -9.64 -0.30 -11.96
C TYR A 313 -8.22 0.20 -12.31
N ASP A 314 -7.88 1.42 -11.88
CA ASP A 314 -6.55 2.04 -12.05
C ASP A 314 -6.13 2.66 -10.71
N HIS A 315 -5.23 1.95 -10.01
CA HIS A 315 -4.87 2.29 -8.64
C HIS A 315 -4.11 3.61 -8.55
N VAL A 316 -3.25 3.92 -9.54
CA VAL A 316 -2.46 5.16 -9.55
C VAL A 316 -3.36 6.38 -9.72
N LYS A 317 -4.40 6.30 -10.57
CA LYS A 317 -5.40 7.37 -10.68
C LYS A 317 -6.22 7.54 -9.40
N SER A 318 -6.59 6.45 -8.73
CA SER A 318 -7.28 6.53 -7.44
C SER A 318 -6.43 7.08 -6.28
N MET A 319 -5.10 7.11 -6.41
CA MET A 319 -4.21 7.74 -5.44
C MET A 319 -4.21 9.28 -5.53
N ASP A 320 -4.64 9.89 -6.64
CA ASP A 320 -4.46 11.32 -6.89
C ASP A 320 -5.46 12.20 -6.10
N PRO A 321 -5.01 12.98 -5.09
CA PRO A 321 -5.89 13.85 -4.32
C PRO A 321 -6.50 14.99 -5.16
N CYS A 322 -5.88 15.33 -6.29
CA CYS A 322 -6.36 16.38 -7.18
C CYS A 322 -7.68 16.01 -7.89
N GLN A 323 -7.96 14.71 -8.07
CA GLN A 323 -9.26 14.17 -8.45
C GLN A 323 -10.09 13.75 -7.23
N HIS A 324 -9.47 13.01 -6.30
CA HIS A 324 -10.12 12.40 -5.14
C HIS A 324 -10.01 13.30 -3.90
N THR A 325 -10.85 14.34 -3.86
CA THR A 325 -10.75 15.41 -2.86
C THR A 325 -10.97 14.94 -1.40
N ASN A 326 -11.65 13.81 -1.18
CA ASN A 326 -11.77 13.17 0.14
C ASN A 326 -10.39 12.86 0.76
N HIS A 327 -9.34 12.60 -0.03
CA HIS A 327 -8.00 12.27 0.47
C HIS A 327 -7.41 13.36 1.37
N PHE A 328 -7.74 14.64 1.12
CA PHE A 328 -7.34 15.77 1.97
C PHE A 328 -7.98 15.75 3.37
N LEU A 329 -9.14 15.11 3.51
CA LEU A 329 -9.89 14.99 4.77
C LEU A 329 -9.52 13.74 5.58
N ILE A 330 -8.96 12.71 4.94
CA ILE A 330 -8.77 11.38 5.55
C ILE A 330 -7.32 10.88 5.57
N HIS A 331 -6.44 11.33 4.67
CA HIS A 331 -5.05 10.85 4.67
C HIS A 331 -4.13 11.71 5.54
N GLY A 332 -3.48 11.10 6.55
CA GLY A 332 -2.70 11.81 7.57
C GLY A 332 -1.58 12.73 7.05
N GLN A 333 -0.84 12.32 6.00
CA GLN A 333 0.13 13.17 5.27
C GLN A 333 -0.46 14.53 4.83
N LEU A 334 -1.73 14.55 4.43
CA LEU A 334 -2.39 15.73 3.88
C LEU A 334 -3.12 16.49 4.99
N LEU A 335 -3.90 15.76 5.78
CA LEU A 335 -4.73 16.23 6.88
C LEU A 335 -3.91 16.84 8.02
N GLY A 336 -2.77 16.24 8.36
CA GLY A 336 -1.86 16.71 9.41
C GLY A 336 -1.21 18.07 9.10
N LEU A 337 -1.04 18.39 7.82
CA LEU A 337 -0.59 19.72 7.36
C LEU A 337 -1.76 20.66 7.02
N ARG A 338 -3.00 20.27 7.32
CA ARG A 338 -4.24 21.05 7.14
C ARG A 338 -4.40 21.57 5.71
N THR A 339 -4.12 22.85 5.48
CA THR A 339 -4.18 23.48 4.15
C THR A 339 -3.06 23.03 3.23
N GLY A 340 -1.99 22.43 3.77
CA GLY A 340 -0.75 22.11 3.07
C GLY A 340 0.30 23.22 3.15
N PRO A 341 1.57 22.91 2.83
CA PRO A 341 2.68 23.87 2.90
C PRO A 341 2.72 24.81 1.68
N THR A 342 3.69 25.72 1.67
CA THR A 342 4.08 26.48 0.47
C THR A 342 4.75 25.53 -0.54
N PRO A 343 4.32 25.53 -1.82
CA PRO A 343 5.00 24.78 -2.89
C PRO A 343 6.47 25.19 -3.07
N GLN A 344 7.32 24.29 -3.58
CA GLN A 344 8.68 24.67 -3.97
C GLN A 344 8.65 25.63 -5.18
N ALA A 345 9.44 26.70 -5.15
CA ALA A 345 9.52 27.71 -6.22
C ALA A 345 10.44 27.30 -7.40
N TYR A 346 10.93 26.06 -7.41
CA TYR A 346 11.76 25.42 -8.43
C TYR A 346 11.77 23.91 -8.14
N MET A 347 12.12 23.07 -9.12
CA MET A 347 12.23 21.62 -8.91
C MET A 347 13.48 21.29 -8.08
N VAL A 348 13.33 20.44 -7.07
CA VAL A 348 14.43 20.03 -6.15
C VAL A 348 14.65 18.51 -6.23
N PRO A 349 15.82 18.02 -6.72
CA PRO A 349 16.07 16.60 -6.96
C PRO A 349 16.45 15.85 -5.67
N GLU A 350 15.55 15.87 -4.68
CA GLU A 350 15.73 15.16 -3.42
C GLU A 350 15.08 13.76 -3.49
N PHE A 351 15.88 12.74 -3.26
CA PHE A 351 15.43 11.35 -3.17
C PHE A 351 14.66 11.12 -1.86
N SER A 352 13.62 10.28 -1.91
CA SER A 352 12.86 9.85 -0.73
C SER A 352 12.42 8.39 -0.83
N HIS A 353 11.97 7.83 0.29
CA HIS A 353 11.38 6.50 0.33
C HIS A 353 10.04 6.40 -0.44
N CYS A 354 9.20 7.44 -0.34
CA CYS A 354 7.91 7.52 -1.04
C CYS A 354 7.58 8.95 -1.51
N SER A 355 6.62 9.08 -2.44
CA SER A 355 6.19 10.35 -3.05
C SER A 355 4.73 10.21 -3.51
N THR A 356 3.99 11.31 -3.59
CA THR A 356 2.59 11.34 -4.13
C THR A 356 2.53 12.17 -5.41
N THR A 357 1.40 12.13 -6.13
CA THR A 357 1.18 12.87 -7.40
C THR A 357 1.54 14.37 -7.31
N MET A 358 1.25 14.98 -6.17
CA MET A 358 1.51 16.40 -5.86
C MET A 358 2.98 16.73 -5.59
N HIS A 359 3.81 15.73 -5.29
CA HIS A 359 5.22 15.91 -4.98
C HIS A 359 6.12 15.68 -6.21
N HIS A 360 7.40 16.04 -6.10
CA HIS A 360 8.46 15.73 -7.07
C HIS A 360 9.73 15.19 -6.39
N ASN A 361 9.61 14.62 -5.19
CA ASN A 361 10.66 13.77 -4.65
C ASN A 361 10.87 12.55 -5.57
N ILE A 362 12.14 12.21 -5.83
CA ILE A 362 12.54 11.04 -6.63
C ILE A 362 12.42 9.81 -5.73
N ARG A 363 11.56 8.83 -6.05
CA ARG A 363 11.41 7.63 -5.22
C ARG A 363 12.52 6.65 -5.49
N MET A 364 13.26 6.28 -4.44
CA MET A 364 14.21 5.17 -4.51
C MET A 364 13.53 3.81 -4.27
N PRO A 365 14.05 2.71 -4.85
CA PRO A 365 13.54 1.37 -4.56
C PRO A 365 13.92 0.96 -3.13
N THR A 366 13.01 1.21 -2.20
CA THR A 366 13.31 1.23 -0.76
C THR A 366 13.64 -0.17 -0.22
N PRO A 367 14.81 -0.37 0.44
CA PRO A 367 15.27 -1.67 0.95
C PRO A 367 14.64 -2.09 2.29
N TYR A 368 13.44 -1.63 2.60
CA TYR A 368 12.81 -1.86 3.91
C TYR A 368 12.09 -3.22 3.96
N GLY A 369 12.23 -3.96 5.08
CA GLY A 369 11.53 -5.23 5.30
C GLY A 369 11.97 -6.36 4.35
N PHE A 370 13.28 -6.50 4.12
CA PHE A 370 13.81 -7.48 3.18
C PHE A 370 13.56 -8.95 3.60
N VAL A 371 13.48 -9.84 2.62
CA VAL A 371 12.70 -11.09 2.73
C VAL A 371 13.46 -12.29 3.31
N GLU A 372 14.77 -12.20 3.50
CA GLU A 372 15.56 -13.26 4.16
C GLU A 372 15.07 -13.55 5.59
N GLU A 373 14.51 -12.56 6.29
CA GLU A 373 13.87 -12.69 7.61
C GLU A 373 12.49 -13.38 7.59
N VAL A 374 11.98 -13.76 6.42
CA VAL A 374 10.65 -14.39 6.24
C VAL A 374 10.78 -15.90 5.90
N LEU A 375 11.97 -16.48 6.13
CA LEU A 375 12.25 -17.91 6.04
C LEU A 375 12.85 -18.41 7.37
N PRO A 376 12.56 -19.66 7.81
CA PRO A 376 11.72 -20.67 7.18
C PRO A 376 10.22 -20.42 7.38
N ARG A 377 9.38 -21.03 6.52
CA ARG A 377 7.92 -20.86 6.53
C ARG A 377 7.15 -22.00 7.21
N SER A 378 7.62 -22.48 8.36
CA SER A 378 6.84 -23.39 9.23
C SER A 378 5.54 -22.77 9.76
N ASP A 379 5.36 -21.47 9.54
CA ASP A 379 4.37 -20.61 10.19
C ASP A 379 3.48 -19.82 9.20
N ASP A 380 3.58 -20.11 7.90
CA ASP A 380 2.73 -19.57 6.81
C ASP A 380 2.16 -20.76 6.00
N PRO A 381 1.05 -21.38 6.45
CA PRO A 381 0.42 -22.52 5.77
C PRO A 381 -0.20 -22.12 4.42
N PRO A 382 -0.52 -23.08 3.53
CA PRO A 382 -1.30 -22.85 2.30
C PRO A 382 -2.59 -22.07 2.54
N PHE A 383 -3.14 -21.42 1.52
CA PHE A 383 -4.35 -20.58 1.64
C PHE A 383 -5.53 -21.36 2.24
N ASP A 384 -5.77 -22.58 1.74
CA ASP A 384 -6.89 -23.44 2.17
C ASP A 384 -6.68 -24.05 3.57
N GLU A 385 -5.45 -24.01 4.10
CA GLU A 385 -5.07 -24.47 5.44
C GLU A 385 -5.04 -23.33 6.48
N LYS A 386 -5.31 -22.08 6.07
CA LYS A 386 -5.45 -20.93 6.98
C LYS A 386 -6.80 -21.00 7.69
N VAL A 387 -6.78 -20.78 9.00
CA VAL A 387 -7.87 -21.13 9.93
C VAL A 387 -8.69 -19.92 10.41
N ASP A 388 -8.37 -18.71 9.94
CA ASP A 388 -9.14 -17.51 10.24
C ASP A 388 -9.53 -16.79 8.94
N ASP A 389 -10.82 -16.82 8.64
CA ASP A 389 -11.41 -16.24 7.43
C ASP A 389 -11.74 -14.75 7.61
N ARG A 390 -11.23 -14.09 8.65
CA ARG A 390 -11.42 -12.65 8.86
C ARG A 390 -10.29 -11.85 8.23
N LEU A 391 -10.59 -10.63 7.78
CA LEU A 391 -9.59 -9.68 7.32
C LEU A 391 -8.75 -9.18 8.48
N LEU A 392 -7.48 -9.58 8.50
CA LEU A 392 -6.53 -9.16 9.52
C LEU A 392 -6.02 -7.74 9.28
N TRP A 393 -6.00 -6.96 10.36
CA TRP A 393 -4.99 -5.91 10.52
C TRP A 393 -4.47 -5.80 11.97
N ARG A 394 -3.15 -5.67 12.07
CA ARG A 394 -2.43 -5.21 13.27
C ARG A 394 -1.36 -4.20 12.86
N GLY A 395 -1.29 -3.09 13.59
CA GLY A 395 -0.29 -2.05 13.39
C GLY A 395 -0.39 -0.96 14.44
N ARG A 396 0.64 -0.12 14.57
CA ARG A 396 0.64 1.04 15.47
C ARG A 396 -0.23 2.16 14.89
N ASN A 397 -0.64 3.12 15.73
CA ASN A 397 -1.32 4.35 15.30
C ASN A 397 -0.33 5.37 14.69
N THR A 398 0.37 4.98 13.63
CA THR A 398 1.18 5.90 12.80
C THR A 398 0.37 6.43 11.63
N GLY A 399 0.81 7.54 11.02
CA GLY A 399 0.11 8.21 9.92
C GLY A 399 -0.23 9.67 10.20
N ILE A 400 -0.42 10.03 11.47
CA ILE A 400 -0.56 11.41 11.94
C ILE A 400 -0.03 11.52 13.38
N PHE A 401 0.37 12.72 13.80
CA PHE A 401 0.54 13.02 15.22
C PHE A 401 -0.83 13.32 15.85
N HIS A 402 -1.13 12.75 17.01
CA HIS A 402 -2.41 12.85 17.70
C HIS A 402 -2.33 13.94 18.77
N GLY A 403 -2.40 15.20 18.35
CA GLY A 403 -2.52 16.38 19.21
C GLY A 403 -3.98 16.88 19.29
N ARG A 404 -4.32 17.63 20.35
CA ARG A 404 -5.64 18.28 20.52
C ARG A 404 -6.03 19.22 19.37
N ASP A 405 -5.03 19.74 18.65
CA ASP A 405 -5.13 20.65 17.52
C ASP A 405 -4.98 19.94 16.15
N THR A 406 -4.91 18.62 16.13
CA THR A 406 -4.83 17.81 14.90
C THR A 406 -6.13 17.07 14.66
N LEU A 407 -6.47 16.81 13.40
CA LEU A 407 -7.76 16.22 12.99
C LEU A 407 -7.70 14.67 12.94
N TRP A 408 -6.95 14.05 13.85
CA TRP A 408 -6.57 12.63 13.81
C TRP A 408 -7.75 11.65 13.76
N GLN A 409 -8.93 12.05 14.23
CA GLN A 409 -10.14 11.21 14.25
C GLN A 409 -10.61 10.80 12.84
N ASN A 410 -10.20 11.55 11.80
CA ASN A 410 -10.47 11.23 10.39
C ASN A 410 -9.30 10.54 9.69
N ALA A 411 -8.13 10.41 10.33
CA ALA A 411 -6.94 9.83 9.69
C ALA A 411 -7.16 8.37 9.30
N HIS A 412 -6.54 7.92 8.20
CA HIS A 412 -6.83 6.64 7.54
C HIS A 412 -6.79 5.42 8.49
N ARG A 413 -5.89 5.37 9.50
CA ARG A 413 -5.85 4.25 10.45
C ARG A 413 -6.94 4.32 11.51
N ASP A 414 -7.15 5.49 12.10
CA ASP A 414 -8.24 5.76 13.05
C ASP A 414 -9.62 5.50 12.44
N TYR A 415 -9.83 5.98 11.22
CA TYR A 415 -11.03 5.72 10.45
C TYR A 415 -11.19 4.22 10.16
N PHE A 416 -10.13 3.52 9.76
CA PHE A 416 -10.17 2.08 9.49
C PHE A 416 -10.50 1.25 10.74
N VAL A 417 -9.76 1.46 11.85
CA VAL A 417 -9.98 0.74 13.11
C VAL A 417 -11.39 1.02 13.65
N ARG A 418 -11.89 2.25 13.51
CA ARG A 418 -13.28 2.61 13.83
C ARG A 418 -14.29 1.89 12.93
N LEU A 419 -14.14 1.96 11.61
CA LEU A 419 -15.05 1.35 10.61
C LEU A 419 -15.15 -0.17 10.78
N ALA A 420 -14.02 -0.83 11.05
CA ALA A 420 -13.96 -2.28 11.19
C ALA A 420 -14.53 -2.80 12.51
N ASN A 421 -14.59 -1.97 13.56
CA ASN A 421 -15.15 -2.32 14.88
C ASN A 421 -16.51 -1.68 15.18
N GLU A 422 -17.05 -0.86 14.26
CA GLU A 422 -18.34 -0.20 14.43
C GLU A 422 -19.47 -1.23 14.56
N ILE A 423 -20.32 -1.11 15.59
CA ILE A 423 -21.44 -2.02 15.83
C ILE A 423 -22.81 -1.39 15.52
N GLU A 424 -22.90 -0.06 15.49
CA GLU A 424 -24.14 0.67 15.26
C GLU A 424 -24.49 0.79 13.77
N GLY A 425 -25.76 1.06 13.48
CA GLY A 425 -26.23 1.26 12.10
C GLY A 425 -26.08 0.04 11.18
N THR A 426 -25.97 0.34 9.88
CA THR A 426 -25.98 -0.65 8.79
C THR A 426 -24.95 -0.32 7.72
N VAL A 427 -24.60 -1.33 6.94
CA VAL A 427 -23.85 -1.22 5.68
C VAL A 427 -24.59 -2.00 4.60
N ASP A 428 -24.60 -1.46 3.38
CA ASP A 428 -25.21 -2.11 2.21
C ASP A 428 -24.08 -2.70 1.35
N ILE A 429 -24.16 -3.99 1.05
CA ILE A 429 -23.07 -4.77 0.41
C ILE A 429 -23.63 -5.51 -0.81
N LEU A 430 -22.91 -5.51 -1.93
CA LEU A 430 -23.25 -6.31 -3.12
C LEU A 430 -23.35 -7.81 -2.78
N SER A 431 -24.15 -8.56 -3.55
CA SER A 431 -24.25 -10.01 -3.36
C SER A 431 -22.99 -10.70 -3.89
N ALA A 432 -22.31 -11.47 -3.04
CA ALA A 432 -21.25 -12.38 -3.47
C ALA A 432 -21.83 -13.66 -4.11
N ASN A 433 -23.02 -14.10 -3.70
CA ASN A 433 -23.66 -15.30 -4.26
C ASN A 433 -24.34 -15.00 -5.62
N VAL A 434 -23.53 -14.66 -6.64
CA VAL A 434 -23.91 -14.48 -8.05
C VAL A 434 -22.76 -14.92 -8.97
N SER A 435 -23.06 -15.65 -10.03
CA SER A 435 -22.08 -16.00 -11.06
C SER A 435 -21.78 -14.83 -12.01
N GLN A 436 -20.70 -14.95 -12.79
CA GLN A 436 -20.36 -13.98 -13.85
C GLN A 436 -21.46 -13.83 -14.94
N ALA A 437 -22.39 -14.78 -15.04
CA ALA A 437 -23.50 -14.75 -16.00
C ALA A 437 -24.80 -14.11 -15.44
N GLU A 438 -24.82 -13.75 -14.16
CA GLU A 438 -26.00 -13.22 -13.47
C GLU A 438 -25.87 -11.72 -13.19
N ARG A 439 -26.99 -11.08 -12.84
CA ARG A 439 -27.02 -9.67 -12.42
C ARG A 439 -26.59 -9.57 -10.97
N VAL A 440 -25.68 -8.64 -10.64
CA VAL A 440 -25.29 -8.40 -9.24
C VAL A 440 -26.45 -7.85 -8.40
N GLY A 441 -27.37 -7.11 -9.02
CA GLY A 441 -28.55 -6.56 -8.39
C GLY A 441 -28.25 -5.44 -7.40
N SER A 442 -29.27 -5.02 -6.66
CA SER A 442 -29.13 -4.01 -5.62
C SER A 442 -28.43 -4.58 -4.37
N PRO A 443 -27.53 -3.82 -3.72
CA PRO A 443 -26.89 -4.21 -2.47
C PRO A 443 -27.87 -4.68 -1.36
N ARG A 444 -27.50 -5.74 -0.64
CA ARG A 444 -28.21 -6.26 0.53
C ARG A 444 -27.79 -5.49 1.78
N ARG A 445 -28.75 -5.14 2.65
CA ARG A 445 -28.49 -4.42 3.90
C ARG A 445 -28.10 -5.35 5.05
N PHE A 446 -26.96 -5.07 5.69
CA PHE A 446 -26.43 -5.77 6.87
C PHE A 446 -26.36 -4.82 8.07
N ARG A 447 -26.50 -5.34 9.29
CA ARG A 447 -26.18 -4.60 10.53
C ARG A 447 -24.68 -4.68 10.80
N LYS A 448 -24.02 -3.56 11.11
CA LYS A 448 -22.55 -3.55 11.33
C LYS A 448 -22.17 -4.49 12.48
N SER A 449 -22.92 -4.46 13.58
CA SER A 449 -22.90 -5.40 14.72
C SER A 449 -22.98 -6.90 14.40
N ARG A 450 -23.31 -7.30 13.16
CA ARG A 450 -23.25 -8.70 12.72
C ARG A 450 -22.14 -8.96 11.73
N ILE A 451 -21.98 -8.11 10.72
CA ILE A 451 -21.01 -8.36 9.64
C ILE A 451 -19.57 -8.04 10.05
N ASN A 452 -19.33 -6.92 10.75
CA ASN A 452 -18.00 -6.47 11.13
C ASN A 452 -17.22 -7.50 11.98
N PRO A 453 -17.71 -7.94 13.17
CA PRO A 453 -16.98 -8.90 14.00
C PRO A 453 -16.90 -10.31 13.38
N ALA A 454 -17.75 -10.63 12.39
CA ALA A 454 -17.73 -11.91 11.68
C ALA A 454 -16.74 -11.93 10.49
N THR A 455 -16.38 -10.77 9.94
CA THR A 455 -15.54 -10.66 8.72
C THR A 455 -14.21 -9.96 8.94
N MET A 456 -14.00 -9.24 10.04
CA MET A 456 -12.79 -8.45 10.28
C MET A 456 -12.15 -8.73 11.65
N ASP A 457 -10.82 -8.64 11.69
CA ASP A 457 -10.01 -8.65 12.91
C ASP A 457 -8.97 -7.52 12.84
N VAL A 458 -9.41 -6.31 13.19
CA VAL A 458 -8.68 -5.06 12.97
C VAL A 458 -8.49 -4.35 14.29
N ALA A 459 -7.25 -4.18 14.74
CA ALA A 459 -6.93 -3.48 15.98
C ALA A 459 -5.58 -2.79 15.92
N PHE A 460 -5.43 -1.70 16.66
CA PHE A 460 -4.10 -1.16 16.96
C PHE A 460 -3.30 -2.15 17.81
N ALA A 461 -1.98 -2.17 17.61
CA ALA A 461 -1.06 -3.08 18.28
C ALA A 461 -0.18 -2.35 19.30
N GLN A 462 0.03 -2.99 20.46
CA GLN A 462 0.81 -2.49 21.61
C GLN A 462 0.24 -1.16 22.17
N GLU A 463 1.00 -0.41 22.96
CA GLU A 463 0.55 0.91 23.48
C GLU A 463 0.42 1.99 22.38
N PRO A 464 -0.32 3.10 22.61
CA PRO A 464 -0.38 4.21 21.65
C PRO A 464 0.97 4.93 21.51
N ILE A 465 1.25 5.47 20.32
CA ILE A 465 2.42 6.30 20.06
C ILE A 465 2.06 7.56 19.27
N MET A 466 3.02 8.49 19.15
CA MET A 466 2.88 9.75 18.41
C MET A 466 1.62 10.54 18.80
N CYS A 467 1.33 10.58 20.10
CA CYS A 467 0.23 11.31 20.71
C CYS A 467 0.78 12.32 21.71
N ALA A 468 0.06 13.43 21.93
CA ALA A 468 0.24 14.20 23.16
C ALA A 468 -0.20 13.32 24.35
N PRO A 469 0.43 13.40 25.54
CA PRO A 469 0.18 12.44 26.63
C PRO A 469 -1.31 12.28 26.96
N GLU A 470 -2.02 13.40 27.08
CA GLU A 470 -3.44 13.44 27.41
C GLU A 470 -4.37 13.13 26.22
N VAL A 471 -3.81 12.85 25.05
CA VAL A 471 -4.48 12.24 23.89
C VAL A 471 -4.17 10.74 23.81
N CYS A 472 -3.01 10.29 24.30
CA CYS A 472 -2.72 8.86 24.47
C CYS A 472 -3.78 8.21 25.39
N ASP A 473 -4.07 8.83 26.54
CA ASP A 473 -5.14 8.41 27.47
C ASP A 473 -6.51 8.27 26.77
N ILE A 474 -6.82 9.21 25.86
CA ILE A 474 -8.07 9.21 25.08
C ILE A 474 -8.07 8.03 24.10
N LEU A 475 -6.96 7.78 23.40
CA LEU A 475 -6.84 6.66 22.46
C LEU A 475 -7.04 5.31 23.17
N GLU A 476 -6.42 5.09 24.34
CA GLU A 476 -6.61 3.86 25.13
C GLU A 476 -8.06 3.69 25.61
N SER A 477 -8.78 4.80 25.85
CA SER A 477 -10.21 4.76 26.20
C SER A 477 -11.14 4.52 25.00
N MET A 478 -10.69 4.83 23.79
CA MET A 478 -11.50 4.78 22.55
C MET A 478 -11.30 3.50 21.74
N TYR A 479 -10.12 2.89 21.78
CA TYR A 479 -9.75 1.73 20.96
C TYR A 479 -9.23 0.58 21.80
N GLN A 480 -9.65 -0.64 21.48
CA GLN A 480 -9.03 -1.84 22.03
C GLN A 480 -7.65 -2.07 21.38
N PHE A 481 -6.61 -1.57 22.03
CA PHE A 481 -5.23 -1.93 21.70
C PHE A 481 -4.95 -3.40 22.06
N MET A 482 -4.34 -4.13 21.13
CA MET A 482 -4.10 -5.57 21.22
C MET A 482 -2.60 -5.89 21.27
N PRO A 483 -2.19 -7.07 21.79
CA PRO A 483 -0.80 -7.49 21.72
C PRO A 483 -0.24 -7.53 20.29
N PHE A 484 1.09 -7.40 20.17
CA PHE A 484 1.79 -7.66 18.91
C PHE A 484 1.58 -9.10 18.47
N GLN A 485 1.22 -9.31 17.20
CA GLN A 485 1.14 -10.65 16.60
C GLN A 485 2.43 -11.01 15.88
N SER A 486 2.96 -12.20 16.16
CA SER A 486 4.06 -12.81 15.43
C SER A 486 3.67 -13.17 13.99
N GLY A 487 4.67 -13.55 13.19
CA GLY A 487 4.46 -14.12 11.85
C GLY A 487 3.58 -15.39 11.88
N LYS A 488 3.65 -16.17 12.95
CA LYS A 488 2.86 -17.40 13.17
C LYS A 488 1.41 -17.14 13.55
N GLU A 489 1.11 -16.00 14.16
CA GLU A 489 -0.26 -15.62 14.48
C GLU A 489 -0.93 -14.96 13.28
N SER A 490 -0.25 -13.99 12.66
CA SER A 490 -0.72 -13.34 11.43
C SER A 490 -0.80 -14.27 10.23
N GLY A 491 0.09 -15.28 10.13
CA GLY A 491 0.08 -16.28 9.06
C GLY A 491 -1.15 -17.19 9.01
N LYS A 492 -1.99 -17.20 10.06
CA LYS A 492 -3.23 -17.99 10.14
C LYS A 492 -4.40 -17.41 9.34
N TYR A 493 -4.33 -16.14 8.95
CA TYR A 493 -5.46 -15.41 8.38
C TYR A 493 -5.41 -15.46 6.84
N LYS A 494 -6.50 -15.88 6.19
CA LYS A 494 -6.60 -15.91 4.71
C LYS A 494 -6.51 -14.51 4.09
N TYR A 495 -7.10 -13.52 4.75
CA TYR A 495 -7.28 -12.17 4.22
C TYR A 495 -6.49 -11.17 5.08
N VAL A 496 -5.66 -10.32 4.48
CA VAL A 496 -4.87 -9.32 5.20
C VAL A 496 -4.87 -7.99 4.44
N ILE A 497 -5.00 -6.85 5.13
CA ILE A 497 -4.93 -5.53 4.50
C ILE A 497 -3.64 -4.77 4.79
N ASP A 498 -3.16 -4.10 3.76
CA ASP A 498 -2.11 -3.09 3.82
C ASP A 498 -2.67 -1.67 3.74
N VAL A 499 -2.23 -0.82 4.67
CA VAL A 499 -2.60 0.59 4.77
C VAL A 499 -1.36 1.41 5.08
N ASP A 500 -1.32 2.62 4.54
CA ASP A 500 -0.24 3.60 4.74
C ASP A 500 0.06 3.91 6.21
N GLY A 501 1.21 4.53 6.45
CA GLY A 501 1.61 5.10 7.73
C GLY A 501 1.97 6.58 7.56
N ASN A 502 3.09 7.00 8.14
CA ASN A 502 3.61 8.37 7.97
C ASN A 502 3.97 8.66 6.50
N GLY A 503 4.50 7.62 5.82
CA GLY A 503 4.60 7.52 4.37
C GLY A 503 3.88 6.25 3.90
N TRP A 504 4.35 5.67 2.79
CA TRP A 504 3.99 4.33 2.32
C TRP A 504 4.12 3.24 3.41
N SER A 505 3.46 2.10 3.20
CA SER A 505 3.60 0.94 4.10
C SER A 505 4.81 0.07 3.78
N GLY A 506 5.87 0.20 4.59
CA GLY A 506 7.03 -0.71 4.58
C GLY A 506 6.70 -2.19 4.90
N ARG A 507 5.45 -2.55 5.18
CA ARG A 507 5.02 -3.95 5.38
C ARG A 507 4.68 -4.67 4.08
N PHE A 508 4.32 -3.95 3.01
CA PHE A 508 3.68 -4.54 1.83
C PHE A 508 4.49 -5.70 1.22
N LYS A 509 5.80 -5.54 1.09
CA LYS A 509 6.73 -6.59 0.65
C LYS A 509 6.57 -7.89 1.44
N LYS A 510 6.57 -7.82 2.77
CA LYS A 510 6.39 -8.99 3.65
C LYS A 510 5.01 -9.61 3.51
N LEU A 511 3.96 -8.79 3.36
CA LEU A 511 2.58 -9.25 3.18
C LEU A 511 2.39 -9.99 1.84
N MET A 512 2.78 -9.36 0.73
CA MET A 512 2.83 -9.94 -0.63
C MET A 512 3.70 -11.21 -0.73
N THR A 513 4.51 -11.48 0.28
CA THR A 513 5.34 -12.69 0.34
C THR A 513 4.60 -13.88 0.96
N THR A 514 3.55 -13.68 1.77
CA THR A 514 2.79 -14.75 2.44
C THR A 514 1.94 -15.59 1.47
N ASN A 515 1.26 -16.63 1.96
CA ASN A 515 0.23 -17.35 1.19
C ASN A 515 -1.19 -16.73 1.36
N SER A 516 -1.32 -15.48 1.84
CA SER A 516 -2.62 -14.83 2.13
C SER A 516 -3.03 -13.85 1.02
N LEU A 517 -4.34 -13.62 0.85
CA LEU A 517 -4.88 -12.61 -0.06
C LEU A 517 -4.66 -11.21 0.53
N ILE A 518 -3.89 -10.39 -0.19
CA ILE A 518 -3.52 -9.05 0.25
C ILE A 518 -4.44 -8.00 -0.37
N PHE A 519 -5.08 -7.19 0.48
CA PHE A 519 -5.75 -5.95 0.11
C PHE A 519 -4.77 -4.78 0.32
N LYS A 520 -4.83 -3.70 -0.48
CA LYS A 520 -4.01 -2.49 -0.28
C LYS A 520 -4.83 -1.21 -0.48
N SER A 521 -4.76 -0.31 0.50
CA SER A 521 -5.26 1.07 0.42
C SER A 521 -4.10 2.03 0.62
N THR A 522 -3.81 2.91 -0.35
CA THR A 522 -2.68 3.85 -0.30
C THR A 522 -2.90 5.11 -1.13
N ILE A 523 -2.21 6.21 -0.80
CA ILE A 523 -2.05 7.40 -1.68
C ILE A 523 -0.65 7.51 -2.33
N TYR A 524 0.23 6.54 -2.11
CA TYR A 524 1.60 6.57 -2.61
C TYR A 524 1.78 5.61 -3.80
N PRO A 525 2.01 6.13 -5.02
CA PRO A 525 2.65 5.36 -6.07
C PRO A 525 4.02 4.91 -5.55
N GLU A 526 4.24 3.60 -5.48
CA GLU A 526 5.53 3.02 -5.05
C GLU A 526 6.37 2.65 -6.29
N TRP A 527 7.68 2.42 -6.09
CA TRP A 527 8.66 2.24 -7.18
C TRP A 527 8.37 1.07 -8.14
N TYR A 528 7.58 0.09 -7.71
CA TYR A 528 7.24 -1.12 -8.46
C TYR A 528 5.82 -1.07 -9.08
N HIS A 529 5.11 0.06 -9.01
CA HIS A 529 3.68 0.09 -9.34
C HIS A 529 3.36 -0.32 -10.80
N ASP A 530 4.28 -0.05 -11.72
CA ASP A 530 4.27 -0.43 -13.13
C ASP A 530 4.60 -1.92 -13.33
N ARG A 531 5.47 -2.47 -12.46
CA ARG A 531 5.95 -3.86 -12.44
C ARG A 531 4.98 -4.84 -11.77
N VAL A 532 4.08 -4.38 -10.91
CA VAL A 532 2.97 -5.15 -10.32
C VAL A 532 1.70 -5.00 -11.16
N GLU A 533 0.65 -5.76 -10.85
CA GLU A 533 -0.69 -5.57 -11.43
C GLU A 533 -1.78 -5.77 -10.35
N PRO A 534 -2.63 -4.77 -10.05
CA PRO A 534 -3.79 -4.93 -9.17
C PRO A 534 -4.79 -5.94 -9.76
N TRP A 535 -5.57 -6.61 -8.91
CA TRP A 535 -6.47 -7.73 -9.23
C TRP A 535 -5.80 -9.02 -9.76
N VAL A 536 -4.50 -9.00 -10.09
CA VAL A 536 -3.69 -10.22 -10.30
C VAL A 536 -2.86 -10.56 -9.04
N HIS A 537 -2.26 -9.56 -8.39
CA HIS A 537 -1.31 -9.78 -7.29
C HIS A 537 -1.78 -9.24 -5.93
N TYR A 538 -2.79 -8.37 -5.90
CA TYR A 538 -3.42 -7.84 -4.68
C TYR A 538 -4.75 -7.17 -5.04
N VAL A 539 -5.63 -6.99 -4.06
CA VAL A 539 -6.90 -6.28 -4.20
C VAL A 539 -6.72 -4.79 -3.84
N PRO A 540 -6.87 -3.83 -4.77
CA PRO A 540 -6.86 -2.41 -4.43
C PRO A 540 -8.16 -2.01 -3.71
N VAL A 541 -8.06 -1.11 -2.72
CA VAL A 541 -9.18 -0.62 -1.89
C VAL A 541 -9.14 0.91 -1.79
N GLN A 542 -10.27 1.58 -1.98
CA GLN A 542 -10.39 3.04 -1.92
C GLN A 542 -9.95 3.60 -0.55
N MET A 543 -9.42 4.82 -0.52
CA MET A 543 -8.89 5.43 0.72
C MET A 543 -9.97 5.74 1.77
N ASP A 544 -11.22 5.91 1.36
CA ASP A 544 -12.38 6.02 2.25
C ASP A 544 -13.00 4.64 2.56
N LEU A 545 -12.35 3.54 2.16
CA LEU A 545 -12.73 2.15 2.37
C LEU A 545 -14.15 1.79 1.88
N SER A 546 -14.71 2.61 0.99
CA SER A 546 -16.10 2.49 0.51
C SER A 546 -16.40 1.21 -0.27
N ASP A 547 -15.36 0.53 -0.77
CA ASP A 547 -15.41 -0.78 -1.43
C ASP A 547 -14.89 -1.95 -0.58
N LEU A 548 -14.39 -1.70 0.63
CA LEU A 548 -13.76 -2.73 1.46
C LEU A 548 -14.73 -3.87 1.82
N HIS A 549 -15.96 -3.53 2.23
CA HIS A 549 -16.97 -4.54 2.59
C HIS A 549 -17.36 -5.40 1.39
N ASP A 550 -17.58 -4.81 0.22
CA ASP A 550 -17.98 -5.54 -1.00
C ASP A 550 -16.83 -6.39 -1.56
N ALA A 551 -15.61 -5.85 -1.58
CA ALA A 551 -14.42 -6.58 -2.01
C ALA A 551 -14.12 -7.76 -1.07
N LEU A 552 -14.20 -7.56 0.25
CA LEU A 552 -13.99 -8.62 1.23
C LEU A 552 -15.07 -9.70 1.12
N VAL A 553 -16.35 -9.32 1.12
CA VAL A 553 -17.48 -10.27 1.05
C VAL A 553 -17.50 -11.04 -0.27
N PHE A 554 -17.01 -10.48 -1.38
CA PHE A 554 -16.84 -11.22 -2.64
C PHE A 554 -15.90 -12.43 -2.48
N PHE A 555 -14.68 -12.24 -1.96
CA PHE A 555 -13.74 -13.35 -1.80
C PHE A 555 -14.11 -14.26 -0.62
N ARG A 556 -14.48 -13.67 0.51
CA ARG A 556 -14.71 -14.36 1.80
C ARG A 556 -16.09 -14.99 1.96
N GLY A 557 -17.07 -14.55 1.17
CA GLY A 557 -18.49 -14.80 1.43
C GLY A 557 -19.06 -13.85 2.49
N ASP A 558 -20.34 -14.00 2.81
CA ASP A 558 -21.02 -13.14 3.80
C ASP A 558 -20.57 -13.43 5.25
N GLY A 559 -21.30 -12.97 6.28
CA GLY A 559 -20.97 -13.24 7.68
C GLY A 559 -20.75 -14.73 8.01
N ASN A 560 -21.43 -15.65 7.32
CA ASN A 560 -21.27 -17.10 7.48
C ASN A 560 -20.14 -17.71 6.64
N GLY A 561 -19.61 -16.98 5.65
CA GLY A 561 -18.85 -17.54 4.52
C GLY A 561 -19.71 -17.93 3.31
N ASP A 562 -21.02 -17.68 3.36
CA ASP A 562 -21.94 -18.01 2.26
C ASP A 562 -21.61 -17.19 0.99
N GLY A 563 -21.40 -17.85 -0.14
CA GLY A 563 -21.10 -17.22 -1.43
C GLY A 563 -19.64 -16.79 -1.63
N ALA A 564 -18.68 -17.42 -0.94
CA ALA A 564 -17.26 -17.13 -1.07
C ALA A 564 -16.65 -17.54 -2.43
N HIS A 565 -15.68 -16.75 -2.91
CA HIS A 565 -14.81 -17.06 -4.05
C HIS A 565 -13.37 -17.30 -3.57
N GLU A 566 -13.22 -18.28 -2.68
CA GLU A 566 -11.91 -18.62 -2.10
C GLU A 566 -10.93 -19.13 -3.16
N ASP A 567 -11.40 -19.68 -4.28
CA ASP A 567 -10.59 -20.07 -5.43
C ASP A 567 -9.93 -18.87 -6.12
N LEU A 568 -10.68 -17.79 -6.34
CA LEU A 568 -10.15 -16.52 -6.85
C LEU A 568 -9.23 -15.84 -5.83
N GLY A 569 -9.54 -15.94 -4.54
CA GLY A 569 -8.70 -15.46 -3.46
C GLY A 569 -7.36 -16.19 -3.38
N ALA A 570 -7.36 -17.51 -3.42
CA ALA A 570 -6.18 -18.37 -3.47
C ALA A 570 -5.33 -18.13 -4.73
N LYS A 571 -5.98 -17.94 -5.90
CA LYS A 571 -5.31 -17.60 -7.16
C LYS A 571 -4.51 -16.30 -7.05
N ILE A 572 -5.13 -15.23 -6.54
CA ILE A 572 -4.47 -13.93 -6.35
C ILE A 572 -3.38 -14.03 -5.27
N ALA A 573 -3.62 -14.75 -4.16
CA ALA A 573 -2.62 -14.97 -3.11
C ALA A 573 -1.37 -15.72 -3.62
N ALA A 574 -1.56 -16.77 -4.44
CA ALA A 574 -0.47 -17.52 -5.06
C ALA A 574 0.32 -16.66 -6.07
N ALA A 575 -0.36 -15.86 -6.89
CA ALA A 575 0.28 -14.94 -7.83
C ALA A 575 1.04 -13.81 -7.09
N SER A 576 0.45 -13.23 -6.04
CA SER A 576 1.07 -12.26 -5.13
C SER A 576 2.44 -12.72 -4.63
N ARG A 577 2.44 -13.94 -4.07
CA ARG A 577 3.60 -14.62 -3.53
C ARG A 577 4.68 -14.88 -4.56
N GLU A 578 4.31 -15.38 -5.74
CA GLU A 578 5.29 -15.72 -6.77
C GLU A 578 5.89 -14.47 -7.40
N TRP A 579 5.08 -13.44 -7.64
CA TRP A 579 5.56 -12.13 -8.09
C TRP A 579 6.54 -11.51 -7.08
N SER A 580 6.20 -11.54 -5.79
CA SER A 580 7.11 -11.08 -4.72
C SER A 580 8.44 -11.85 -4.72
N ARG A 581 8.44 -13.14 -5.06
CA ARG A 581 9.64 -14.00 -5.11
C ARG A 581 10.50 -13.81 -6.37
N THR A 582 9.96 -13.26 -7.45
CA THR A 582 10.63 -13.25 -8.78
C THR A 582 10.80 -11.86 -9.42
N PHE A 583 10.05 -10.85 -8.97
CA PHE A 583 10.09 -9.47 -9.50
C PHE A 583 10.54 -8.43 -8.44
N TRP A 584 10.66 -8.85 -7.17
CA TRP A 584 11.01 -8.00 -6.02
C TRP A 584 12.09 -8.65 -5.14
N ARG A 585 13.14 -9.20 -5.74
CA ARG A 585 14.32 -9.75 -5.06
C ARG A 585 15.35 -8.64 -4.78
N ARG A 586 16.52 -8.99 -4.24
CA ARG A 586 17.62 -8.01 -4.02
C ARG A 586 18.10 -7.46 -5.36
N GLU A 587 18.26 -8.36 -6.32
CA GLU A 587 18.72 -8.14 -7.68
C GLU A 587 17.78 -7.20 -8.45
N ASP A 588 16.46 -7.30 -8.23
CA ASP A 588 15.48 -6.40 -8.86
C ASP A 588 15.59 -4.97 -8.27
N LEU A 589 15.90 -4.82 -6.96
CA LEU A 589 16.22 -3.51 -6.36
C LEU A 589 17.55 -2.95 -6.90
N VAL A 590 18.59 -3.77 -7.03
CA VAL A 590 19.88 -3.37 -7.59
C VAL A 590 19.73 -2.93 -9.04
N ALA A 591 19.00 -3.68 -9.88
CA ALA A 591 18.75 -3.31 -11.28
C ALA A 591 17.95 -2.00 -11.41
N TYR A 592 16.99 -1.75 -10.52
CA TYR A 592 16.25 -0.48 -10.49
C TYR A 592 17.16 0.67 -10.02
N PHE A 593 17.97 0.48 -8.98
CA PHE A 593 18.97 1.47 -8.56
C PHE A 593 19.99 1.76 -9.66
N PHE A 594 20.51 0.73 -10.34
CA PHE A 594 21.46 0.87 -11.44
C PHE A 594 20.89 1.78 -12.53
N ARG A 595 19.68 1.47 -13.03
CA ARG A 595 19.02 2.30 -14.04
C ARG A 595 18.74 3.71 -13.52
N LEU A 596 18.19 3.85 -12.31
CA LEU A 596 17.88 5.14 -11.70
C LEU A 596 19.12 6.03 -11.59
N MET A 597 20.27 5.47 -11.20
CA MET A 597 21.51 6.22 -11.07
C MET A 597 22.16 6.55 -12.42
N LEU A 598 22.05 5.69 -13.43
CA LEU A 598 22.48 6.03 -14.80
C LEU A 598 21.66 7.20 -15.38
N GLU A 599 20.32 7.15 -15.25
CA GLU A 599 19.43 8.22 -15.70
C GLU A 599 19.68 9.52 -14.92
N PHE A 600 19.89 9.42 -13.60
CA PHE A 600 20.15 10.57 -12.74
C PHE A 600 21.51 11.24 -13.04
N SER A 601 22.59 10.48 -13.18
CA SER A 601 23.89 11.04 -13.58
C SER A 601 23.87 11.68 -14.97
N ARG A 602 23.07 11.15 -15.91
CA ARG A 602 22.84 11.83 -17.19
C ARG A 602 22.05 13.14 -17.00
N LEU A 603 20.94 13.10 -16.27
CA LEU A 603 20.09 14.26 -16.00
C LEU A 603 20.86 15.45 -15.39
N MET A 604 21.79 15.15 -14.47
CA MET A 604 22.61 16.14 -13.77
C MET A 604 23.85 16.59 -14.56
N SER A 605 24.13 16.00 -15.74
CA SER A 605 25.26 16.39 -16.59
C SER A 605 25.00 17.70 -17.32
N LEU A 606 26.04 18.55 -17.43
CA LEU A 606 26.02 19.73 -18.31
C LEU A 606 25.94 19.34 -19.79
N ASP A 607 26.51 18.19 -20.15
CA ASP A 607 26.37 17.55 -21.47
C ASP A 607 25.57 16.26 -21.29
N ARG A 608 24.27 16.32 -21.57
CA ARG A 608 23.36 15.18 -21.46
C ARG A 608 23.48 14.21 -22.64
N GLU A 609 23.98 14.66 -23.79
CA GLU A 609 24.05 13.85 -25.02
C GLU A 609 25.31 12.98 -25.07
N ALA A 610 26.46 13.48 -24.62
CA ALA A 610 27.66 12.66 -24.40
C ALA A 610 27.47 11.59 -23.29
N MET A 611 26.36 11.69 -22.54
CA MET A 611 25.91 10.74 -21.52
C MET A 611 24.78 9.80 -22.02
N SER A 612 24.39 9.86 -23.30
CA SER A 612 23.47 8.90 -23.93
C SER A 612 24.21 7.65 -24.44
N PHE A 613 23.47 6.55 -24.59
CA PHE A 613 23.95 5.27 -25.15
C PHE A 613 23.54 5.12 -26.62
N THR A 614 24.50 4.70 -27.44
CA THR A 614 24.31 4.20 -28.80
C THR A 614 24.66 2.72 -28.82
N LEU A 615 23.91 1.92 -29.58
CA LEU A 615 24.34 0.57 -29.93
C LEU A 615 25.69 0.65 -30.68
N PRO A 616 26.56 -0.38 -30.57
CA PRO A 616 27.70 -0.51 -31.47
C PRO A 616 27.25 -0.53 -32.93
N GLU A 617 28.06 0.02 -33.84
CA GLU A 617 27.86 -0.21 -35.27
C GLU A 617 28.31 -1.65 -35.62
N GLU A 618 27.69 -2.29 -36.61
CA GLU A 618 28.03 -3.65 -37.03
C GLU A 618 29.41 -3.70 -37.74
N GLY A 619 30.52 -3.64 -36.99
CA GLY A 619 31.87 -3.69 -37.58
C GLY A 619 33.10 -3.61 -36.66
N ASP A 620 32.97 -3.18 -35.40
CA ASP A 620 34.09 -3.07 -34.42
C ASP A 620 34.28 -4.31 -33.53
#